data_AF-A0A3M5BGI9-F1
#
_entry.id   AF-A0A3M5BGI9-F1
#
_cell.length_a   1.000
_cell.length_b   1.000
_cell.length_c   1.000
_cell.angle_alpha   90.00
_cell.angle_beta   90.00
_cell.angle_gamma   90.00
#
_symmetry.space_group_name_H-M   'P 1'
#
loop_
_entity.id
_entity.type
_entity.pdbx_description
1 polymer ?
#
loop_
_entity_poly.entity_id
_entity_poly.type
_entity_poly.pdbx_seq_one_letter_code
_entity_poly.pdbx_strand_id
1 'polypeptide(L)'
;MHPRKRIEKRSVDHHPGMPAFSVPFDHPDDAARYAHERIGNRRDREYGGFILVRKDGKYVATEPMNGSRFSFDPNEVFPRNDEEGYVLYPQGYDDYAIYHSHPSLQAGLEEWPEREKVTYPNSFSAGDIYAAIDDQEVCPATYLSGPDGSLIKYTLSRSAAEDTLFARSRTARHAAPE
;
A
#
# COMPACT_ATOMS: atom_id res chain seq x y z
N MET A 1 4.53 4.29 3.02
CA MET A 1 4.46 2.81 3.06
C MET A 1 5.79 2.16 3.46
N HIS A 2 5.76 1.05 4.21
CA HIS A 2 6.92 0.23 4.55
C HIS A 2 6.98 -1.08 3.73
N PRO A 3 8.18 -1.62 3.44
CA PRO A 3 8.33 -2.94 2.80
C PRO A 3 7.78 -4.08 3.67
N ARG A 4 7.36 -5.18 3.06
CA ARG A 4 6.95 -6.39 3.78
C ARG A 4 8.18 -7.13 4.32
N LYS A 5 8.07 -7.72 5.52
CA LYS A 5 9.17 -8.49 6.13
C LYS A 5 9.45 -9.82 5.43
N ARG A 6 8.41 -10.46 4.88
CA ARG A 6 8.51 -11.73 4.15
C ARG A 6 7.42 -11.78 3.09
N ILE A 7 7.81 -12.21 1.89
CA ILE A 7 6.99 -12.18 0.68
C ILE A 7 6.35 -13.55 0.38
N GLU A 8 6.84 -14.63 1.01
CA GLU A 8 6.25 -15.97 0.87
C GLU A 8 4.81 -16.01 1.41
N LYS A 9 3.89 -16.43 0.55
CA LYS A 9 2.47 -16.57 0.90
C LYS A 9 2.27 -17.59 2.02
N ARG A 10 1.67 -17.14 3.11
CA ARG A 10 1.21 -17.98 4.22
C ARG A 10 -0.24 -17.67 4.49
N SER A 11 -1.09 -18.67 4.25
CA SER A 11 -2.53 -18.53 4.39
C SER A 11 -3.04 -19.21 5.66
N VAL A 12 -4.07 -18.62 6.26
CA VAL A 12 -4.78 -19.17 7.41
C VAL A 12 -6.27 -19.27 7.13
N ASP A 13 -6.91 -20.33 7.63
CA ASP A 13 -8.35 -20.55 7.46
C ASP A 13 -9.17 -19.49 8.19
N HIS A 14 -8.70 -19.07 9.37
CA HIS A 14 -9.30 -18.01 10.16
C HIS A 14 -8.26 -17.29 11.01
N HIS A 15 -8.41 -15.97 11.13
CA HIS A 15 -7.69 -15.16 12.11
C HIS A 15 -8.67 -14.13 12.69
N PRO A 16 -8.79 -13.99 14.02
CA PRO A 16 -9.81 -13.13 14.64
C PRO A 16 -9.61 -11.64 14.32
N GLY A 17 -8.37 -11.23 14.02
CA GLY A 17 -8.03 -9.87 13.58
C GLY A 17 -8.16 -9.62 12.07
N MET A 18 -8.66 -10.57 11.28
CA MET A 18 -8.79 -10.38 9.83
C MET A 18 -9.87 -9.33 9.52
N PRO A 19 -9.56 -8.27 8.74
CA PRO A 19 -10.59 -7.31 8.35
C PRO A 19 -11.64 -7.97 7.45
N ALA A 20 -12.85 -7.42 7.46
CA ALA A 20 -13.88 -7.81 6.52
C ALA A 20 -13.43 -7.52 5.07
N PHE A 21 -14.02 -8.24 4.12
CA PHE A 21 -13.78 -8.02 2.70
C PHE A 21 -14.99 -7.35 2.04
N SER A 22 -14.72 -6.62 0.97
CA SER A 22 -15.74 -6.14 0.06
C SER A 22 -16.50 -7.29 -0.59
N VAL A 23 -17.56 -6.96 -1.32
CA VAL A 23 -18.09 -7.87 -2.34
C VAL A 23 -17.04 -8.19 -3.40
N PRO A 24 -17.15 -9.32 -4.12
CA PRO A 24 -16.23 -9.64 -5.22
C PRO A 24 -16.50 -8.77 -6.44
N PHE A 25 -15.42 -8.30 -7.07
CA PHE A 25 -15.42 -7.48 -8.28
C PHE A 25 -14.76 -8.21 -9.45
N ASP A 26 -15.10 -7.79 -10.66
CA ASP A 26 -14.51 -8.33 -11.89
C ASP A 26 -13.12 -7.73 -12.20
N HIS A 27 -12.86 -6.51 -11.73
CA HIS A 27 -11.62 -5.80 -11.98
C HIS A 27 -10.98 -5.35 -10.65
N PRO A 28 -9.64 -5.42 -10.51
CA PRO A 28 -8.96 -4.96 -9.29
C PRO A 28 -9.15 -3.47 -9.05
N ASP A 29 -9.26 -2.67 -10.12
CA ASP A 29 -9.49 -1.23 -10.01
C ASP A 29 -10.85 -0.90 -9.37
N ASP A 30 -11.86 -1.76 -9.51
CA ASP A 30 -13.15 -1.59 -8.82
C ASP A 30 -13.03 -1.88 -7.31
N ALA A 31 -12.22 -2.88 -6.94
CA ALA A 31 -11.89 -3.14 -5.54
C ALA A 31 -11.08 -1.98 -4.93
N ALA A 32 -10.15 -1.40 -5.70
CA ALA A 32 -9.40 -0.20 -5.30
C ALA A 32 -10.34 1.00 -5.11
N ARG A 33 -11.29 1.22 -6.03
CA ARG A 33 -12.30 2.28 -5.92
C ARG A 33 -13.17 2.08 -4.68
N TYR A 34 -13.61 0.85 -4.41
CA TYR A 34 -14.33 0.53 -3.18
C TYR A 34 -13.50 0.94 -1.96
N ALA A 35 -12.23 0.50 -1.86
CA ALA A 35 -11.37 0.84 -0.73
C ALA A 35 -11.19 2.36 -0.57
N HIS A 36 -10.99 3.08 -1.67
CA HIS A 36 -10.89 4.54 -1.72
C HIS A 36 -12.15 5.22 -1.16
N GLU A 37 -13.34 4.79 -1.59
CA GLU A 37 -14.63 5.30 -1.10
C GLU A 37 -14.83 4.98 0.39
N ARG A 38 -14.38 3.79 0.84
CA ARG A 38 -14.41 3.41 2.27
C ARG A 38 -13.49 4.30 3.10
N ILE A 39 -12.30 4.66 2.62
CA ILE A 39 -11.43 5.63 3.28
C ILE A 39 -12.14 7.00 3.34
N GLY A 40 -12.80 7.40 2.25
CA GLY A 40 -13.63 8.60 2.21
C GLY A 40 -12.79 9.86 2.46
N ASN A 41 -13.22 10.71 3.39
CA ASN A 41 -12.50 11.94 3.79
C ASN A 41 -11.58 11.76 5.01
N ARG A 42 -11.37 10.52 5.49
CA ARG A 42 -10.48 10.26 6.62
C ARG A 42 -9.03 10.50 6.20
N ARG A 43 -8.40 11.53 6.77
CA ARG A 43 -7.07 12.02 6.37
C ARG A 43 -6.20 12.45 7.57
N ASP A 44 -6.56 12.02 8.77
CA ASP A 44 -5.79 12.27 10.01
C ASP A 44 -4.52 11.39 10.12
N ARG A 45 -4.46 10.31 9.34
CA ARG A 45 -3.37 9.33 9.30
C ARG A 45 -3.39 8.56 7.98
N GLU A 46 -2.45 7.64 7.80
CA GLU A 46 -2.54 6.68 6.69
C GLU A 46 -3.56 5.58 7.00
N TYR A 47 -4.31 5.20 5.97
CA TYR A 47 -5.19 4.04 5.96
C TYR A 47 -4.75 3.13 4.83
N GLY A 48 -4.89 1.82 4.98
CA GLY A 48 -4.51 0.92 3.90
C GLY A 48 -4.97 -0.51 4.09
N GLY A 49 -4.65 -1.31 3.08
CA GLY A 49 -4.96 -2.72 3.05
C GLY A 49 -4.56 -3.38 1.74
N PHE A 50 -5.10 -4.57 1.53
CA PHE A 50 -4.84 -5.39 0.36
C PHE A 50 -6.06 -5.48 -0.56
N ILE A 51 -5.77 -5.62 -1.85
CA ILE A 51 -6.65 -6.18 -2.86
C ILE A 51 -6.19 -7.60 -3.10
N LEU A 52 -7.10 -8.55 -2.91
CA LEU A 52 -6.84 -9.97 -3.04
C LEU A 52 -7.59 -10.54 -4.23
N VAL A 53 -7.01 -11.52 -4.90
CA VAL A 53 -7.65 -12.29 -5.97
C VAL A 53 -8.07 -13.66 -5.45
N ARG A 54 -9.32 -14.02 -5.70
CA ARG A 54 -9.90 -15.31 -5.35
C ARG A 54 -9.55 -16.36 -6.41
N LYS A 55 -9.67 -17.64 -6.04
CA LYS A 55 -9.53 -18.76 -6.99
C LYS A 55 -10.46 -18.71 -8.21
N ASP A 56 -11.60 -18.03 -8.10
CA ASP A 56 -12.54 -17.83 -9.22
C ASP A 56 -12.23 -16.58 -10.07
N GLY A 57 -11.08 -15.95 -9.84
CA GLY A 57 -10.60 -14.78 -10.60
C GLY A 57 -11.24 -13.45 -10.23
N LYS A 58 -12.09 -13.42 -9.19
CA LYS A 58 -12.69 -12.17 -8.67
C LYS A 58 -11.76 -11.48 -7.69
N TYR A 59 -11.85 -10.16 -7.62
CA TYR A 59 -11.06 -9.31 -6.73
C TYR A 59 -11.88 -8.86 -5.53
N VAL A 60 -11.28 -8.83 -4.35
CA VAL A 60 -11.88 -8.26 -3.14
C VAL A 60 -10.91 -7.28 -2.50
N ALA A 61 -11.43 -6.21 -1.92
CA ALA A 61 -10.65 -5.33 -1.06
C ALA A 61 -10.87 -5.69 0.40
N THR A 62 -9.80 -5.72 1.18
CA THR A 62 -9.90 -5.68 2.64
C THR A 62 -10.44 -4.33 3.10
N GLU A 63 -11.19 -4.28 4.21
CA GLU A 63 -11.58 -2.99 4.80
C GLU A 63 -10.35 -2.19 5.27
N PRO A 64 -10.31 -0.86 5.08
CA PRO A 64 -9.14 -0.05 5.40
C PRO A 64 -8.79 -0.08 6.89
N MET A 65 -7.54 -0.43 7.18
CA MET A 65 -6.99 -0.45 8.54
C MET A 65 -6.17 0.82 8.82
N ASN A 66 -6.14 1.25 10.08
CA ASN A 66 -5.44 2.46 10.50
C ASN A 66 -3.94 2.21 10.58
N GLY A 67 -3.15 2.90 9.78
CA GLY A 67 -1.71 2.97 9.90
C GLY A 67 -1.23 4.01 10.91
N SER A 68 0.06 4.33 10.83
CA SER A 68 0.66 5.44 11.56
C SER A 68 0.22 6.78 10.95
N ARG A 69 0.59 7.88 11.61
CA ARG A 69 0.25 9.24 11.16
C ARG A 69 0.76 9.55 9.74
N PHE A 70 1.91 9.00 9.35
CA PHE A 70 2.58 9.32 8.07
C PHE A 70 3.13 8.08 7.36
N SER A 71 2.69 6.89 7.77
CA SER A 71 3.14 5.66 7.14
C SER A 71 2.16 4.51 7.39
N PHE A 72 1.91 3.75 6.34
CA PHE A 72 1.26 2.46 6.39
C PHE A 72 2.33 1.36 6.39
N ASP A 73 2.35 0.56 7.47
CA ASP A 73 3.12 -0.68 7.52
C ASP A 73 2.16 -1.88 7.51
N PRO A 74 2.07 -2.63 6.40
CA PRO A 74 1.21 -3.81 6.35
C PRO A 74 1.56 -4.85 7.43
N ASN A 75 2.84 -4.95 7.84
CA ASN A 75 3.30 -5.89 8.87
C ASN A 75 2.87 -5.51 10.29
N GLU A 76 2.40 -4.28 10.52
CA GLU A 76 1.94 -3.82 11.84
C GLU A 76 0.42 -3.80 11.96
N VAL A 77 -0.27 -3.59 10.84
CA VAL A 77 -1.71 -3.36 10.83
C VAL A 77 -2.52 -4.63 10.54
N PHE A 78 -2.00 -5.54 9.71
CA PHE A 78 -2.72 -6.78 9.37
C PHE A 78 -2.40 -7.91 10.34
N PRO A 79 -3.28 -8.94 10.42
CA PRO A 79 -2.92 -10.23 10.98
C PRO A 79 -1.55 -10.69 10.55
N ARG A 80 -0.73 -11.09 11.50
CA ARG A 80 0.64 -11.51 11.25
C ARG A 80 1.01 -12.71 12.09
N ASN A 81 2.04 -13.41 11.66
CA ASN A 81 2.69 -14.38 12.52
C ASN A 81 3.42 -13.63 13.66
N ASP A 82 3.13 -13.96 14.92
CA ASP A 82 3.70 -13.24 16.07
C ASP A 82 5.21 -13.47 16.26
N GLU A 83 5.74 -14.60 15.80
CA GLU A 83 7.16 -14.95 15.94
C GLU A 83 8.01 -14.33 14.82
N GLU A 84 7.55 -14.43 13.58
CA GLU A 84 8.29 -13.98 12.40
C GLU A 84 7.85 -12.59 11.90
N GLY A 85 6.68 -12.11 12.30
CA GLY A 85 6.18 -10.76 12.02
C GLY A 85 5.67 -10.52 10.58
N TYR A 86 5.45 -11.55 9.77
CA TYR A 86 4.93 -11.42 8.40
C TYR A 86 3.40 -11.48 8.33
N VAL A 87 2.81 -10.84 7.31
CA VAL A 87 1.36 -10.77 7.09
C VAL A 87 0.76 -12.14 6.73
N LEU A 88 -0.37 -12.47 7.34
CA LEU A 88 -1.16 -13.67 7.05
C LEU A 88 -2.32 -13.35 6.10
N TYR A 89 -2.46 -14.16 5.06
CA TYR A 89 -3.55 -14.03 4.08
C TYR A 89 -4.70 -14.99 4.40
N PRO A 90 -5.96 -14.63 4.10
CA PRO A 90 -7.05 -15.59 4.19
C PRO A 90 -6.84 -16.74 3.21
N GLN A 91 -7.15 -17.97 3.63
CA GLN A 91 -7.06 -19.15 2.78
C GLN A 91 -7.94 -19.01 1.54
N GLY A 92 -7.40 -19.37 0.37
CA GLY A 92 -8.12 -19.33 -0.91
C GLY A 92 -8.04 -17.99 -1.66
N TYR A 93 -7.24 -17.05 -1.16
CA TYR A 93 -6.97 -15.76 -1.80
C TYR A 93 -5.48 -15.61 -2.07
N ASP A 94 -5.13 -15.02 -3.20
CA ASP A 94 -3.78 -14.55 -3.54
C ASP A 94 -3.71 -13.02 -3.42
N ASP A 95 -2.52 -12.49 -3.18
CA ASP A 95 -2.31 -11.04 -3.19
C ASP A 95 -2.34 -10.52 -4.63
N TYR A 96 -2.80 -9.29 -4.80
CA TYR A 96 -2.78 -8.61 -6.09
C TYR A 96 -2.24 -7.19 -5.97
N ALA A 97 -2.61 -6.46 -4.92
CA ALA A 97 -2.13 -5.11 -4.72
C ALA A 97 -2.22 -4.67 -3.27
N ILE A 98 -1.34 -3.75 -2.90
CA ILE A 98 -1.51 -2.94 -1.70
C ILE A 98 -2.24 -1.64 -2.09
N TYR A 99 -3.12 -1.16 -1.22
CA TYR A 99 -3.61 0.20 -1.30
C TYR A 99 -3.30 0.95 0.00
N HIS A 100 -3.01 2.25 -0.11
CA HIS A 100 -2.91 3.13 1.05
C HIS A 100 -3.42 4.54 0.73
N SER A 101 -3.61 5.36 1.77
CA SER A 101 -3.91 6.78 1.65
C SER A 101 -2.83 7.61 2.32
N HIS A 102 -2.63 8.82 1.83
CA HIS A 102 -1.85 9.82 2.55
C HIS A 102 -2.74 10.68 3.45
N PRO A 103 -2.21 11.15 4.61
CA PRO A 103 -2.89 12.14 5.41
C PRO A 103 -2.94 13.49 4.67
N SER A 104 -3.85 14.37 5.04
CA SER A 104 -3.91 15.75 4.56
C SER A 104 -3.08 16.71 5.44
N LEU A 105 -2.08 16.15 6.14
CA LEU A 105 -1.25 16.87 7.10
C LEU A 105 -0.01 17.42 6.40
N GLN A 106 0.29 18.70 6.60
CA GLN A 106 1.48 19.37 6.03
C GLN A 106 2.71 19.30 6.93
N ALA A 107 2.72 18.39 7.92
CA ALA A 107 3.81 18.34 8.91
C ALA A 107 5.15 18.05 8.22
N GLY A 108 6.14 18.90 8.44
CA GLY A 108 7.46 18.79 7.81
C GLY A 108 7.53 19.37 6.40
N LEU A 109 6.45 19.97 5.90
CA LEU A 109 6.38 20.64 4.59
C LEU A 109 6.29 22.17 4.74
N GLU A 110 6.43 22.74 5.94
CA GLU A 110 6.13 24.14 6.23
C GLU A 110 6.93 25.12 5.34
N GLU A 111 8.20 24.80 5.11
CA GLU A 111 9.14 25.60 4.30
C GLU A 111 9.08 25.29 2.80
N TRP A 112 8.29 24.29 2.38
CA TRP A 112 8.22 23.89 0.98
C TRP A 112 7.39 24.89 0.16
N PRO A 113 7.64 25.02 -1.15
CA PRO A 113 6.77 25.78 -2.03
C PRO A 113 5.33 25.26 -1.99
N GLU A 114 4.33 26.15 -2.03
CA GLU A 114 2.90 25.78 -1.94
C GLU A 114 2.49 24.70 -2.96
N ARG A 115 3.04 24.76 -4.18
CA ARG A 115 2.79 23.73 -5.20
C ARG A 115 3.21 22.33 -4.73
N GLU A 116 4.32 22.23 -3.99
CA GLU A 116 4.86 20.96 -3.51
C GLU A 116 4.08 20.47 -2.29
N LYS A 117 3.61 21.39 -1.43
CA LYS A 117 2.70 21.06 -0.31
C LYS A 117 1.40 20.40 -0.77
N VAL A 118 0.91 20.77 -1.96
CA VAL A 118 -0.28 20.16 -2.57
C VAL A 118 0.09 18.87 -3.32
N THR A 119 1.20 18.87 -4.05
CA THR A 119 1.56 17.75 -4.94
C THR A 119 2.07 16.54 -4.16
N TYR A 120 2.87 16.75 -3.12
CA TYR A 120 3.52 15.66 -2.39
C TYR A 120 2.51 14.71 -1.73
N PRO A 121 1.50 15.18 -0.97
CA PRO A 121 0.50 14.27 -0.40
C PRO A 121 -0.35 13.54 -1.45
N ASN A 122 -0.46 14.08 -2.67
CA ASN A 122 -1.23 13.48 -3.77
C ASN A 122 -0.35 12.69 -4.77
N SER A 123 0.87 12.31 -4.38
CA SER A 123 1.77 11.49 -5.19
C SER A 123 2.43 10.40 -4.36
N PHE A 124 2.90 9.33 -5.02
CA PHE A 124 3.68 8.30 -4.34
C PHE A 124 4.99 8.90 -3.83
N SER A 125 5.26 8.73 -2.54
CA SER A 125 6.55 9.10 -1.96
C SER A 125 7.66 8.18 -2.47
N ALA A 126 8.92 8.61 -2.33
CA ALA A 126 10.06 7.73 -2.63
C ALA A 126 10.04 6.45 -1.79
N GLY A 127 9.48 6.50 -0.57
CA GLY A 127 9.28 5.32 0.27
C GLY A 127 8.25 4.35 -0.30
N ASP A 128 7.16 4.87 -0.86
CA ASP A 128 6.12 4.04 -1.47
C ASP A 128 6.60 3.36 -2.74
N ILE A 129 7.30 4.11 -3.61
CA ILE A 129 7.91 3.55 -4.81
C ILE A 129 8.92 2.48 -4.43
N TYR A 130 9.76 2.72 -3.42
CA TYR A 130 10.69 1.71 -2.92
C TYR A 130 9.99 0.42 -2.48
N ALA A 131 8.96 0.55 -1.66
CA ALA A 131 8.20 -0.60 -1.19
C ALA A 131 7.48 -1.33 -2.34
N ALA A 132 6.93 -0.61 -3.33
CA ALA A 132 6.29 -1.23 -4.49
C ALA A 132 7.28 -2.09 -5.33
N ILE A 133 8.54 -1.67 -5.44
CA ILE A 133 9.58 -2.43 -6.16
C ILE A 133 9.95 -3.71 -5.42
N ASP A 134 10.12 -3.59 -4.10
CA ASP A 134 10.47 -4.71 -3.23
C ASP A 134 9.36 -5.78 -3.29
N ASP A 135 8.12 -5.32 -3.42
CA ASP A 135 6.93 -6.16 -3.38
C ASP A 135 6.49 -6.75 -4.72
N GLN A 136 7.16 -6.36 -5.81
CA GLN A 136 6.67 -6.53 -7.18
C GLN A 136 6.39 -7.96 -7.61
N GLU A 137 7.10 -8.93 -7.03
CA GLU A 137 6.94 -10.35 -7.38
C GLU A 137 5.61 -10.92 -6.86
N VAL A 138 4.99 -10.24 -5.90
CA VAL A 138 3.72 -10.66 -5.28
C VAL A 138 2.61 -9.65 -5.51
N CYS A 139 2.91 -8.36 -5.52
CA CYS A 139 1.95 -7.29 -5.77
C CYS A 139 2.29 -6.59 -7.09
N PRO A 140 1.68 -6.97 -8.22
CA PRO A 140 1.91 -6.29 -9.50
C PRO A 140 1.45 -4.81 -9.52
N ALA A 141 0.66 -4.37 -8.54
CA ALA A 141 0.18 -2.99 -8.46
C ALA A 141 0.16 -2.45 -7.02
N THR A 142 0.25 -1.13 -6.90
CA THR A 142 -0.04 -0.39 -5.67
C THR A 142 -1.00 0.76 -5.98
N TYR A 143 -1.95 1.01 -5.10
CA TYR A 143 -2.90 2.11 -5.23
C TYR A 143 -2.71 3.16 -4.13
N LEU A 144 -2.75 4.43 -4.52
CA LEU A 144 -2.72 5.57 -3.60
C LEU A 144 -4.05 6.33 -3.67
N SER A 145 -4.68 6.48 -2.52
CA SER A 145 -5.84 7.34 -2.29
C SER A 145 -5.37 8.72 -1.81
N GLY A 146 -5.41 9.72 -2.70
CA GLY A 146 -4.99 11.08 -2.41
C GLY A 146 -5.97 11.87 -1.54
N PRO A 147 -5.50 12.87 -0.77
CA PRO A 147 -6.36 13.84 -0.08
C PRO A 147 -7.20 14.73 -1.01
N ASP A 148 -6.82 14.89 -2.28
CA ASP A 148 -7.61 15.62 -3.28
C ASP A 148 -8.73 14.80 -3.93
N GLY A 149 -8.90 13.53 -3.52
CA GLY A 149 -9.87 12.61 -4.11
C GLY A 149 -9.34 11.84 -5.32
N SER A 150 -8.05 11.96 -5.66
CA SER A 150 -7.42 11.11 -6.65
C SER A 150 -7.29 9.66 -6.16
N LEU A 151 -7.40 8.74 -7.13
CA LEU A 151 -7.02 7.34 -6.97
C LEU A 151 -5.98 7.01 -8.02
N ILE A 152 -4.74 6.83 -7.59
CA ILE A 152 -3.60 6.62 -8.47
C ILE A 152 -3.19 5.16 -8.40
N LYS A 153 -3.02 4.51 -9.56
CA LYS A 153 -2.44 3.17 -9.67
C LYS A 153 -0.99 3.29 -10.13
N TYR A 154 -0.10 2.60 -9.44
CA TYR A 154 1.28 2.40 -9.86
C TYR A 154 1.51 0.94 -10.21
N THR A 155 2.09 0.70 -11.38
CA THR A 155 2.52 -0.62 -11.86
C THR A 155 3.91 -0.49 -12.45
N LEU A 156 4.78 -1.43 -12.12
CA LEU A 156 6.15 -1.45 -12.60
C LEU A 156 6.17 -1.83 -14.08
N SER A 157 6.83 -0.99 -14.87
CA SER A 157 7.03 -1.21 -16.30
C SER A 157 8.29 -2.04 -16.58
N ARG A 158 9.22 -2.11 -15.62
CA ARG A 158 10.57 -2.65 -15.77
C ARG A 158 11.34 -2.02 -16.93
N SER A 159 11.10 -0.73 -17.16
CA SER A 159 11.88 0.03 -18.13
C SER A 159 13.28 0.31 -17.60
N ALA A 160 14.25 0.52 -18.49
CA ALA A 160 15.62 0.86 -18.09
C ALA A 160 15.70 2.17 -17.26
N ALA A 161 14.78 3.10 -17.49
CA ALA A 161 14.66 4.33 -16.69
C ALA A 161 14.21 4.03 -15.25
N GLU A 162 13.25 3.11 -15.12
CA GLU A 162 12.73 2.63 -13.84
C GLU A 162 13.82 1.87 -13.06
N ASP A 163 14.56 0.96 -13.70
CA ASP A 163 15.71 0.26 -13.09
C ASP A 163 16.79 1.25 -12.60
N THR A 164 17.08 2.28 -13.40
CA THR A 164 18.06 3.32 -13.05
C THR A 164 17.62 4.13 -11.84
N LEU A 165 16.33 4.51 -11.78
CA LEU A 165 15.75 5.21 -10.64
C LEU A 165 15.85 4.37 -9.35
N PHE A 166 15.65 3.06 -9.47
CA PHE A 166 15.64 2.15 -8.34
C PHE A 166 17.04 1.85 -7.80
N ALA A 167 18.02 1.70 -8.70
CA ALA A 167 19.42 1.59 -8.29
C ALA A 167 19.84 2.81 -7.45
N ARG A 168 19.46 4.02 -7.85
CA ARG A 168 19.80 5.28 -7.15
C ARG A 168 19.11 5.42 -5.79
N SER A 169 17.82 5.09 -5.72
CA SER A 169 17.06 5.18 -4.47
C SER A 169 17.53 4.18 -3.40
N ARG A 170 18.00 3.00 -3.82
CA ARG A 170 18.68 2.04 -2.92
C ARG A 170 19.99 2.58 -2.35
N THR A 171 20.81 3.25 -3.15
CA THR A 171 22.09 3.81 -2.69
C THR A 171 21.92 4.98 -1.72
N ALA A 172 20.90 5.82 -1.92
CA ALA A 172 20.65 6.98 -1.05
C ALA A 172 20.26 6.61 0.40
N ARG A 173 19.61 5.46 0.64
CA ARG A 173 19.29 4.98 2.00
C ARG A 173 20.51 4.47 2.77
N HIS A 174 21.50 3.88 2.11
CA HIS A 174 22.74 3.45 2.77
C HIS A 174 23.65 4.61 3.19
N ALA A 175 23.36 5.83 2.72
CA ALA A 175 24.15 7.03 3.01
C ALA A 175 23.52 7.94 4.09
N ALA A 176 22.32 7.64 4.58
CA ALA A 176 21.70 8.38 5.69
C ALA A 176 22.10 7.72 7.04
N PRO A 177 22.64 8.46 8.01
CA PRO A 177 22.91 7.92 9.33
C PRO A 177 21.61 7.63 10.08
N GLU A 178 21.61 6.58 10.91
CA GLU A 178 20.53 6.21 11.85
C GLU A 178 20.19 7.32 12.85
#